data_AF-A0A0N6ZYU9-F1
#
_entry.id   AF-A0A0N6ZYU9-F1
#
_cell.length_a   1.000
_cell.length_b   1.000
_cell.length_c   1.000
_cell.angle_alpha   90.00
_cell.angle_beta   90.00
_cell.angle_gamma   90.00
#
_symmetry.space_group_name_H-M   'P 1'
#
loop_
_entity.id
_entity.type
_entity.pdbx_description
1 polymer ?
#
loop_
_entity_poly.entity_id
_entity_poly.type
_entity_poly.pdbx_seq_one_letter_code
_entity_poly.pdbx_strand_id
1 'polypeptide(L)'
;MTNQGPVDDRVDSSDDLDRAFGPDTASVTRPSTGQRLRRGTVITLSFVAVGVVIAVVLSTIVGSIQTGVGGVFPRPQAALDRFRTAAADVPGVLAVRDEETTRDSLAAYRVSAVVEASPDLSPGQQVDLVRALSAAAADADGSGVVVSAEARFDTLVVGVTTDAEVTRQRLEVARSVAAIGGVVAVRSDWGPGAPSDEPDAQRVELATVGTGVALAAIMDVAQRETHGVFPGAEVTSRQPS
;
A
#
# COMPACT_ATOMS: atom_id res chain seq x y z
N MET A 1 -13.20 72.29 -45.22
CA MET A 1 -13.35 73.26 -44.11
C MET A 1 -14.00 72.51 -42.96
N THR A 2 -13.24 71.97 -41.99
CA THR A 2 -12.88 72.62 -40.69
C THR A 2 -14.12 73.07 -39.92
N ASN A 3 -14.31 72.83 -38.62
CA ASN A 3 -13.49 72.24 -37.55
C ASN A 3 -14.36 72.20 -36.27
N GLN A 4 -13.97 71.36 -35.28
CA GLN A 4 -14.07 71.56 -33.82
C GLN A 4 -15.47 71.74 -33.18
N GLY A 5 -15.85 71.13 -32.06
CA GLY A 5 -15.11 70.48 -30.98
C GLY A 5 -16.08 69.92 -29.90
N PRO A 6 -15.57 69.47 -28.74
CA PRO A 6 -16.14 68.39 -27.92
C PRO A 6 -16.74 68.85 -26.58
N VAL A 7 -17.58 68.02 -25.93
CA VAL A 7 -17.61 67.90 -24.45
C VAL A 7 -18.00 66.46 -24.05
N ASP A 8 -17.08 65.83 -23.34
CA ASP A 8 -17.19 64.57 -22.60
C ASP A 8 -17.89 64.89 -21.26
N ASP A 9 -19.12 64.43 -21.05
CA ASP A 9 -19.82 64.54 -19.76
C ASP A 9 -19.99 63.13 -19.17
N ARG A 10 -18.86 62.54 -18.77
CA ARG A 10 -18.86 61.46 -17.77
C ARG A 10 -19.21 62.09 -16.44
N VAL A 11 -20.47 62.01 -16.05
CA VAL A 11 -20.86 62.31 -14.67
C VAL A 11 -20.35 61.17 -13.79
N ASP A 12 -19.32 61.52 -13.05
CA ASP A 12 -18.60 60.77 -12.04
C ASP A 12 -19.57 60.34 -10.93
N SER A 13 -20.00 59.07 -10.94
CA SER A 13 -20.93 58.52 -9.94
C SER A 13 -20.23 58.05 -8.66
N SER A 14 -18.97 58.44 -8.45
CA SER A 14 -18.16 58.08 -7.28
C SER A 14 -18.22 59.07 -6.11
N ASP A 15 -18.89 60.23 -6.25
CA ASP A 15 -18.83 61.31 -5.24
C ASP A 15 -20.07 61.39 -4.31
N ASP A 16 -21.10 60.56 -4.53
CA ASP A 16 -22.33 60.57 -3.71
C ASP A 16 -22.33 59.53 -2.57
N LEU A 17 -21.35 58.63 -2.53
CA LEU A 17 -21.26 57.57 -1.51
C LEU A 17 -20.55 58.02 -0.22
N ASP A 18 -19.72 59.06 -0.29
CA ASP A 18 -18.97 59.57 0.86
C ASP A 18 -19.77 60.56 1.73
N ARG A 19 -20.97 60.95 1.28
CA ARG A 19 -21.89 61.81 2.06
C ARG A 19 -22.88 61.03 2.93
N ALA A 20 -23.14 59.77 2.58
CA ALA A 20 -24.18 58.95 3.23
C ALA A 20 -23.71 58.29 4.54
N PHE A 21 -22.40 58.20 4.77
CA PHE A 21 -21.84 57.53 5.95
C PHE A 21 -20.78 58.42 6.60
N GLY A 22 -21.14 59.08 7.70
CA GLY A 22 -20.24 59.89 8.51
C GLY A 22 -19.01 59.11 9.03
N PRO A 23 -18.03 59.82 9.63
CA PRO A 23 -16.66 59.33 9.83
C PRO A 23 -16.46 58.22 10.88
N ASP A 24 -17.53 57.58 11.37
CA ASP A 24 -17.49 56.64 12.50
C ASP A 24 -17.70 55.16 12.14
N THR A 25 -17.35 54.72 10.93
CA THR A 25 -17.36 53.27 10.56
C THR A 25 -15.97 52.66 10.37
N ALA A 26 -14.98 53.18 11.09
CA ALA A 26 -13.70 52.50 11.25
C ALA A 26 -13.84 51.31 12.20
N SER A 27 -13.98 50.09 11.66
CA SER A 27 -13.32 48.87 12.16
C SER A 27 -13.87 47.59 11.50
N VAL A 28 -13.61 47.41 10.21
CA VAL A 28 -13.53 46.05 9.67
C VAL A 28 -12.07 45.65 9.68
N THR A 29 -11.69 44.77 10.58
CA THR A 29 -10.37 44.12 10.60
C THR A 29 -10.15 43.45 9.25
N ARG A 30 -9.41 44.09 8.35
CA ARG A 30 -9.00 43.50 7.07
C ARG A 30 -8.02 42.37 7.41
N PRO A 31 -8.32 41.10 7.04
CA PRO A 31 -7.34 40.03 7.16
C PRO A 31 -6.10 40.38 6.33
N SER A 32 -4.91 40.24 6.91
CA SER A 32 -3.67 40.62 6.26
C SER A 32 -3.37 39.74 5.04
N THR A 33 -2.69 40.32 4.05
CA THR A 33 -2.34 39.71 2.75
C THR A 33 -1.65 38.34 2.87
N GLY A 34 -0.96 38.08 3.99
CA GLY A 34 -0.30 36.79 4.26
C GLY A 34 -1.25 35.61 4.50
N GLN A 35 -2.49 35.86 4.96
CA GLN A 35 -3.48 34.80 5.21
C GLN A 35 -4.19 34.33 3.92
N ARG A 36 -4.25 35.17 2.89
CA ARG A 36 -4.85 34.82 1.58
C ARG A 36 -3.95 33.89 0.75
N LEU A 37 -2.63 34.08 0.80
CA LEU A 37 -1.68 33.21 0.12
C LEU A 37 -1.68 31.79 0.70
N ARG A 38 -1.75 31.64 2.04
CA ARG A 38 -1.76 30.32 2.69
C ARG A 38 -3.00 29.47 2.38
N ARG A 39 -4.17 30.09 2.16
CA ARG A 39 -5.40 29.37 1.76
C ARG A 39 -5.47 29.08 0.26
N GLY A 40 -4.90 29.95 -0.58
CA GLY A 40 -4.82 29.72 -2.02
C GLY A 40 -4.03 28.45 -2.33
N THR A 41 -2.83 28.31 -1.76
CA THR A 41 -1.94 27.16 -2.02
C THR A 41 -2.54 25.83 -1.56
N VAL A 42 -3.24 25.79 -0.43
CA VAL A 42 -3.84 24.55 0.09
C VAL A 42 -4.99 24.07 -0.81
N ILE A 43 -5.82 24.98 -1.33
CA ILE A 43 -6.95 24.60 -2.20
C ILE A 43 -6.44 24.13 -3.58
N THR A 44 -5.43 24.80 -4.14
CA THR A 44 -4.86 24.40 -5.45
C THR A 44 -4.10 23.08 -5.34
N LEU A 45 -3.36 22.84 -4.25
CA LEU A 45 -2.66 21.57 -4.01
C LEU A 45 -3.63 20.39 -3.87
N SER A 46 -4.75 20.59 -3.17
CA SER A 46 -5.80 19.56 -3.03
C SER A 46 -6.48 19.21 -4.35
N PHE A 47 -6.75 20.19 -5.22
CA PHE A 47 -7.33 19.92 -6.54
C PHE A 47 -6.36 19.19 -7.48
N VAL A 48 -5.07 19.52 -7.43
CA VAL A 48 -4.03 18.80 -8.20
C VAL A 48 -3.90 17.37 -7.68
N ALA A 49 -3.89 17.16 -6.37
CA ALA A 49 -3.83 15.82 -5.79
C ALA A 49 -5.06 14.98 -6.20
N VAL A 50 -6.26 15.54 -6.11
CA VAL A 50 -7.50 14.85 -6.55
C VAL A 50 -7.48 14.60 -8.06
N GLY A 51 -7.01 15.55 -8.88
CA GLY A 51 -6.88 15.39 -10.32
C GLY A 51 -5.89 14.28 -10.71
N VAL A 52 -4.75 14.20 -10.01
CA VAL A 52 -3.77 13.12 -10.20
C VAL A 52 -4.36 11.78 -9.76
N VAL A 53 -5.04 11.71 -8.62
CA VAL A 53 -5.71 10.48 -8.16
C VAL A 53 -6.78 10.03 -9.17
N ILE A 54 -7.62 10.94 -9.65
CA ILE A 54 -8.64 10.62 -10.66
C ILE A 54 -7.99 10.20 -11.97
N ALA A 55 -6.90 10.84 -12.42
CA ALA A 55 -6.18 10.43 -13.62
C ALA A 55 -5.52 9.06 -13.48
N VAL A 56 -4.95 8.74 -12.30
CA VAL A 56 -4.40 7.42 -11.98
C VAL A 56 -5.51 6.36 -11.97
N VAL A 57 -6.62 6.63 -11.27
CA VAL A 57 -7.79 5.73 -11.22
C VAL A 57 -8.38 5.54 -12.62
N LEU A 58 -8.53 6.60 -13.42
CA LEU A 58 -9.02 6.49 -14.80
C LEU A 58 -8.02 5.75 -15.70
N SER A 59 -6.72 5.90 -15.49
CA SER A 59 -5.70 5.12 -16.21
C SER A 59 -5.76 3.63 -15.86
N THR A 60 -6.05 3.29 -14.60
CA THR A 60 -6.30 1.89 -14.20
C THR A 60 -7.58 1.32 -14.81
N ILE A 61 -8.61 2.15 -15.03
CA ILE A 61 -9.85 1.74 -15.70
C ILE A 61 -9.62 1.56 -17.21
N VAL A 62 -8.85 2.44 -17.88
CA VAL A 62 -8.53 2.29 -19.31
C VAL A 62 -7.65 1.06 -19.58
N GLY A 63 -6.76 0.69 -18.64
CA GLY A 63 -6.04 -0.58 -18.67
C GLY A 63 -6.97 -1.80 -18.53
N SER A 64 -8.05 -1.68 -17.75
CA SER A 64 -9.05 -2.73 -17.53
C SER A 64 -10.02 -2.95 -18.70
N ILE A 65 -10.17 -1.96 -19.59
CA ILE A 65 -11.09 -2.06 -20.75
C ILE A 65 -10.39 -2.69 -21.98
N GLN A 66 -9.06 -2.78 -22.01
CA GLN A 66 -8.34 -3.53 -23.05
C GLN A 66 -8.36 -5.05 -22.85
N THR A 67 -8.84 -5.54 -21.70
CA THR A 67 -8.87 -6.97 -21.33
C THR A 67 -10.22 -7.65 -21.58
N GLY A 68 -11.22 -6.95 -22.12
CA GLY A 68 -12.61 -7.41 -22.17
C GLY A 68 -13.11 -8.10 -23.45
N VAL A 69 -12.41 -8.06 -24.58
CA VAL A 69 -12.88 -8.72 -25.82
C VAL A 69 -11.70 -9.26 -26.64
N GLY A 70 -11.33 -10.51 -26.39
CA GLY A 70 -10.33 -11.26 -27.16
C GLY A 70 -9.49 -12.13 -26.25
N GLY A 71 -9.69 -13.45 -26.29
CA GLY A 71 -9.12 -14.42 -25.34
C GLY A 71 -7.63 -14.22 -25.07
N VAL A 72 -7.30 -13.62 -23.93
CA VAL A 72 -5.93 -13.57 -23.42
C VAL A 72 -5.73 -14.85 -22.63
N PHE A 73 -5.06 -15.82 -23.23
CA PHE A 73 -4.61 -17.01 -22.51
C PHE A 73 -3.70 -16.56 -21.35
N PRO A 74 -3.86 -17.13 -20.14
CA PRO A 74 -2.98 -16.81 -19.02
C PRO A 74 -1.51 -17.06 -19.39
N ARG A 75 -0.64 -16.13 -19.00
CA ARG A 75 0.81 -16.23 -19.24
C ARG A 75 1.56 -16.26 -17.90
N PRO A 76 1.50 -17.38 -17.16
CA PRO A 76 2.09 -17.47 -15.83
C PRO A 76 3.59 -17.13 -15.81
N GLN A 77 4.37 -17.62 -16.77
CA GLN A 77 5.80 -17.31 -16.83
C GLN A 77 6.06 -15.82 -17.07
N ALA A 78 5.28 -15.17 -17.93
CA ALA A 78 5.45 -13.73 -18.19
C ALA A 78 5.01 -12.87 -16.99
N ALA A 79 4.07 -13.34 -16.16
CA ALA A 79 3.73 -12.70 -14.90
C ALA A 79 4.87 -12.86 -13.88
N LEU A 80 5.41 -14.09 -13.75
CA LEU A 80 6.53 -14.37 -12.87
C LEU A 80 7.79 -13.59 -13.25
N ASP A 81 8.13 -13.50 -14.54
CA ASP A 81 9.28 -12.72 -15.03
C ASP A 81 9.12 -11.22 -14.76
N ARG A 82 7.90 -10.68 -14.90
CA ARG A 82 7.57 -9.29 -14.54
C ARG A 82 7.74 -9.04 -13.05
N PHE A 83 7.15 -9.90 -12.22
CA PHE A 83 7.30 -9.83 -10.77
C PHE A 83 8.78 -9.89 -10.38
N ARG A 84 9.52 -10.87 -10.90
CA ARG A 84 10.94 -11.06 -10.62
C ARG A 84 11.78 -9.84 -10.96
N THR A 85 11.53 -9.23 -12.12
CA THR A 85 12.24 -8.03 -12.54
C THR A 85 11.95 -6.87 -11.59
N ALA A 86 10.67 -6.60 -11.31
CA ALA A 86 10.27 -5.53 -10.40
C ALA A 86 10.76 -5.75 -8.96
N ALA A 87 10.67 -6.98 -8.45
CA ALA A 87 11.11 -7.35 -7.11
C ALA A 87 12.63 -7.27 -6.96
N ALA A 88 13.40 -7.62 -7.99
CA ALA A 88 14.87 -7.51 -7.95
C ALA A 88 15.35 -6.05 -7.86
N ASP A 89 14.56 -5.10 -8.34
CA ASP A 89 14.85 -3.66 -8.27
C ASP A 89 14.46 -3.04 -6.91
N VAL A 90 13.78 -3.77 -6.04
CA VAL A 90 13.38 -3.28 -4.71
C VAL A 90 14.60 -3.16 -3.79
N PRO A 91 14.86 -1.98 -3.19
CA PRO A 91 15.97 -1.81 -2.24
C PRO A 91 15.89 -2.80 -1.08
N GLY A 92 16.99 -3.51 -0.84
CA GLY A 92 17.09 -4.51 0.22
C GLY A 92 16.80 -5.94 -0.21
N VAL A 93 16.39 -6.18 -1.47
CA VAL A 93 16.31 -7.53 -2.03
C VAL A 93 17.71 -8.01 -2.44
N LEU A 94 18.08 -9.21 -2.01
CA LEU A 94 19.34 -9.88 -2.36
C LEU A 94 19.17 -10.84 -3.53
N ALA A 95 18.05 -11.56 -3.56
CA ALA A 95 17.75 -12.52 -4.62
C ALA A 95 16.23 -12.73 -4.73
N VAL A 96 15.78 -13.05 -5.95
CA VAL A 96 14.43 -13.54 -6.23
C VAL A 96 14.55 -14.88 -6.92
N ARG A 97 13.85 -15.89 -6.41
CA ARG A 97 13.85 -17.26 -6.92
C ARG A 97 12.43 -17.70 -7.21
N ASP A 98 12.25 -18.34 -8.34
CA ASP A 98 10.98 -18.96 -8.70
C ASP A 98 10.76 -20.16 -7.77
N GLU A 99 9.54 -20.31 -7.24
CA GLU A 99 9.21 -21.39 -6.32
C GLU A 99 8.26 -22.38 -6.97
N GLU A 100 7.03 -21.94 -7.28
CA GLU A 100 6.01 -22.80 -7.86
C GLU A 100 5.18 -22.08 -8.92
N THR A 101 4.71 -22.83 -9.91
CA THR A 101 3.63 -22.42 -10.81
C THR A 101 2.56 -23.51 -10.80
N THR A 102 1.40 -23.20 -10.23
CA THR A 102 0.28 -24.12 -10.07
C THR A 102 -0.84 -23.73 -11.02
N ARG A 103 -1.46 -24.71 -11.68
CA ARG A 103 -2.66 -24.50 -12.50
C ARG A 103 -3.89 -24.83 -11.67
N ASP A 104 -4.66 -23.82 -11.29
CA ASP A 104 -5.89 -23.98 -10.50
C ASP A 104 -7.10 -24.37 -11.37
N SER A 105 -7.16 -23.86 -12.60
CA SER A 105 -8.24 -24.18 -13.53
C SER A 105 -7.82 -24.09 -15.00
N LEU A 106 -8.77 -24.23 -15.93
CA LEU A 106 -8.49 -24.11 -17.36
C LEU A 106 -7.82 -22.78 -17.73
N ALA A 107 -8.18 -21.69 -17.03
CA ALA A 107 -7.70 -20.33 -17.27
C ALA A 107 -7.24 -19.60 -16.00
N ALA A 108 -6.96 -20.33 -14.90
CA ALA A 108 -6.44 -19.76 -13.67
C ALA A 108 -5.11 -20.43 -13.31
N TYR A 109 -4.09 -19.61 -13.09
CA TYR A 109 -2.77 -20.02 -12.64
C TYR A 109 -2.41 -19.23 -11.39
N ARG A 110 -1.55 -19.84 -10.59
CA ARG A 110 -0.89 -19.22 -9.46
C ARG A 110 0.60 -19.35 -9.68
N VAL A 111 1.33 -18.28 -9.39
CA VAL A 111 2.79 -18.28 -9.38
C VAL A 111 3.27 -17.77 -8.03
N SER A 112 4.28 -18.43 -7.48
CA SER A 112 4.95 -18.03 -6.26
C SER A 112 6.45 -17.86 -6.47
N ALA A 113 7.04 -16.92 -5.75
CA ALA A 113 8.47 -16.68 -5.73
C ALA A 113 8.97 -16.51 -4.29
N VAL A 114 10.22 -16.84 -4.05
CA VAL A 114 10.92 -16.53 -2.81
C VAL A 114 11.80 -15.31 -3.03
N VAL A 115 11.64 -14.31 -2.15
CA VAL A 115 12.46 -13.09 -2.11
C VAL A 115 13.33 -13.13 -0.85
N GLU A 116 14.64 -13.25 -1.06
CA GLU A 116 15.62 -13.17 0.02
C GLU A 116 15.95 -11.70 0.28
N ALA A 117 15.61 -11.19 1.48
CA ALA A 117 15.89 -9.81 1.87
C ALA A 117 17.20 -9.70 2.64
N SER A 118 17.79 -8.50 2.63
CA SER A 118 19.01 -8.20 3.38
C SER A 118 18.75 -8.30 4.89
N PRO A 119 19.65 -8.95 5.65
CA PRO A 119 19.53 -9.07 7.10
C PRO A 119 19.72 -7.71 7.82
N ASP A 120 20.33 -6.73 7.16
CA ASP A 120 20.68 -5.42 7.75
C ASP A 120 19.54 -4.40 7.65
N LEU A 121 18.36 -4.80 7.15
CA LEU A 121 17.23 -3.91 7.01
C LEU A 121 16.65 -3.53 8.37
N SER A 122 16.55 -2.22 8.61
CA SER A 122 15.83 -1.68 9.76
C SER A 122 14.34 -2.05 9.71
N PRO A 123 13.62 -1.99 10.84
CA PRO A 123 12.19 -2.31 10.88
C PRO A 123 11.35 -1.49 9.88
N GLY A 124 11.69 -0.22 9.65
CA GLY A 124 11.04 0.63 8.66
C GLY A 124 11.33 0.19 7.22
N GLN A 125 12.60 -0.12 6.91
CA GLN A 125 12.98 -0.57 5.57
C GLN A 125 12.35 -1.92 5.19
N GLN A 126 12.21 -2.83 6.14
CA GLN A 126 11.47 -4.08 5.92
C GLN A 126 9.98 -3.84 5.62
N VAL A 127 9.33 -2.85 6.27
CA VAL A 127 7.95 -2.45 5.94
C VAL A 127 7.86 -1.86 4.54
N ASP A 128 8.81 -1.01 4.17
CA ASP A 128 8.87 -0.44 2.83
C ASP A 128 9.13 -1.51 1.76
N LEU A 129 9.98 -2.51 2.07
CA LEU A 129 10.26 -3.64 1.20
C LEU A 129 8.99 -4.47 0.95
N VAL A 130 8.27 -4.91 2.00
CA VAL A 130 7.05 -5.72 1.78
C VAL A 130 5.97 -4.94 1.03
N ARG A 131 5.84 -3.63 1.26
CA ARG A 131 4.93 -2.77 0.50
C ARG A 131 5.31 -2.71 -0.98
N ALA A 132 6.60 -2.56 -1.28
CA ALA A 132 7.11 -2.53 -2.65
C ALA A 132 6.92 -3.90 -3.35
N LEU A 133 7.11 -5.01 -2.64
CA LEU A 133 6.84 -6.34 -3.17
C LEU A 133 5.35 -6.56 -3.45
N SER A 134 4.45 -6.11 -2.58
CA SER A 134 3.01 -6.16 -2.85
C SER A 134 2.61 -5.34 -4.07
N ALA A 135 3.23 -4.17 -4.28
CA ALA A 135 3.02 -3.38 -5.49
C ALA A 135 3.54 -4.12 -6.74
N ALA A 136 4.73 -4.72 -6.67
CA ALA A 136 5.27 -5.55 -7.75
C ALA A 136 4.38 -6.76 -8.07
N ALA A 137 3.79 -7.40 -7.04
CA ALA A 137 2.82 -8.47 -7.23
C ALA A 137 1.57 -7.97 -7.94
N ALA A 138 1.00 -6.83 -7.51
CA ALA A 138 -0.18 -6.23 -8.13
C ALA A 138 0.04 -5.84 -9.61
N ASP A 139 1.22 -5.34 -9.95
CA ASP A 139 1.60 -5.01 -11.33
C ASP A 139 1.80 -6.25 -12.22
N ALA A 140 2.20 -7.37 -11.61
CA ALA A 140 2.42 -8.64 -12.29
C ALA A 140 1.14 -9.48 -12.43
N ASP A 141 0.18 -9.31 -11.52
CA ASP A 141 -1.12 -9.98 -11.47
C ASP A 141 -2.00 -9.68 -12.70
N GLY A 142 -3.07 -10.45 -12.86
CA GLY A 142 -4.10 -10.26 -13.88
C GLY A 142 -4.12 -11.33 -14.97
N SER A 143 -5.10 -11.23 -15.87
CA SER A 143 -5.30 -12.18 -16.98
C SER A 143 -5.36 -13.66 -16.55
N GLY A 144 -5.96 -13.94 -15.38
CA GLY A 144 -6.07 -15.29 -14.83
C GLY A 144 -4.79 -15.83 -14.20
N VAL A 145 -3.83 -14.98 -13.84
CA VAL A 145 -2.64 -15.35 -13.07
C VAL A 145 -2.65 -14.59 -11.75
N VAL A 146 -2.62 -15.33 -10.63
CA VAL A 146 -2.42 -14.78 -9.29
C VAL A 146 -0.93 -14.85 -8.94
N VAL A 147 -0.35 -13.72 -8.55
CA VAL A 147 1.06 -13.61 -8.17
C VAL A 147 1.19 -13.47 -6.65
N SER A 148 2.05 -14.28 -6.05
CA SER A 148 2.37 -14.23 -4.62
C SER A 148 3.87 -14.43 -4.40
N ALA A 149 4.36 -14.12 -3.20
CA ALA A 149 5.73 -14.38 -2.84
C ALA A 149 5.92 -14.67 -1.35
N GLU A 150 7.07 -15.23 -1.00
CA GLU A 150 7.58 -15.29 0.37
C GLU A 150 8.76 -14.33 0.52
N ALA A 151 8.64 -13.32 1.39
CA ALA A 151 9.75 -12.49 1.79
C ALA A 151 10.46 -13.11 3.00
N ARG A 152 11.77 -13.38 2.88
CA ARG A 152 12.59 -13.95 3.94
C ARG A 152 13.51 -12.90 4.54
N PHE A 153 13.33 -12.64 5.83
CA PHE A 153 14.13 -11.71 6.63
C PHE A 153 14.82 -12.48 7.76
N ASP A 154 16.02 -13.00 7.51
CA ASP A 154 16.77 -13.79 8.51
C ASP A 154 15.92 -14.94 9.11
N THR A 155 15.37 -14.75 10.31
CA THR A 155 14.51 -15.72 11.03
C THR A 155 13.01 -15.59 10.74
N LEU A 156 12.60 -14.61 9.94
CA LEU A 156 11.20 -14.35 9.59
C LEU A 156 10.90 -14.74 8.14
N VAL A 157 9.75 -15.38 7.93
CA VAL A 157 9.18 -15.62 6.61
C VAL A 157 7.80 -14.98 6.56
N VAL A 158 7.55 -14.13 5.57
CA VAL A 158 6.31 -13.36 5.44
C VAL A 158 5.70 -13.60 4.06
N GLY A 159 4.46 -14.05 4.04
CA GLY A 159 3.67 -14.15 2.81
C GLY A 159 3.34 -12.76 2.26
N VAL A 160 3.64 -12.55 0.98
CA VAL A 160 3.37 -11.34 0.21
C VAL A 160 2.27 -11.62 -0.81
N THR A 161 1.21 -10.81 -0.74
CA THR A 161 0.12 -10.77 -1.70
C THR A 161 0.02 -9.38 -2.33
N THR A 162 -0.96 -9.18 -3.20
CA THR A 162 -1.28 -7.86 -3.77
C THR A 162 -1.82 -6.87 -2.73
N ASP A 163 -2.35 -7.35 -1.61
CA ASP A 163 -2.78 -6.50 -0.49
C ASP A 163 -1.58 -6.12 0.38
N ALA A 164 -1.09 -4.89 0.18
CA ALA A 164 0.05 -4.36 0.92
C ALA A 164 -0.23 -4.18 2.42
N GLU A 165 -1.49 -3.95 2.80
CA GLU A 165 -1.85 -3.72 4.20
C GLU A 165 -1.90 -5.04 4.97
N VAL A 166 -2.51 -6.08 4.40
CA VAL A 166 -2.50 -7.41 5.00
C VAL A 166 -1.09 -8.00 5.04
N THR A 167 -0.30 -7.79 3.98
CA THR A 167 1.12 -8.18 3.96
C THR A 167 1.93 -7.46 5.06
N ARG A 168 1.70 -6.17 5.28
CA ARG A 168 2.30 -5.42 6.38
C ARG A 168 1.90 -5.99 7.75
N GLN A 169 0.62 -6.31 7.92
CA GLN A 169 0.10 -6.91 9.15
C GLN A 169 0.74 -8.29 9.44
N ARG A 170 0.95 -9.14 8.42
CA ARG A 170 1.70 -10.40 8.57
C ARG A 170 3.12 -10.17 9.08
N LEU A 171 3.83 -9.18 8.52
CA LEU A 171 5.18 -8.81 8.99
C LEU A 171 5.16 -8.38 10.46
N GLU A 172 4.15 -7.60 10.87
CA GLU A 172 4.03 -7.15 12.27
C GLU A 172 3.72 -8.29 13.22
N VAL A 173 2.80 -9.18 12.87
CA VAL A 173 2.51 -10.40 13.64
C VAL A 173 3.75 -11.27 13.75
N ALA A 174 4.46 -11.51 12.63
CA ALA A 174 5.69 -12.30 12.64
C ALA A 174 6.74 -11.74 13.60
N ARG A 175 6.91 -10.41 13.64
CA ARG A 175 7.82 -9.73 14.57
C ARG A 175 7.36 -9.81 16.02
N SER A 176 6.06 -9.60 16.28
CA SER A 176 5.52 -9.70 17.64
C SER A 176 5.75 -11.09 18.21
N VAL A 177 5.47 -12.13 17.41
CA VAL A 177 5.69 -13.53 17.81
C VAL A 177 7.17 -13.85 17.93
N ALA A 178 8.03 -13.32 17.07
CA ALA A 178 9.48 -13.52 17.16
C ALA A 178 10.11 -12.84 18.40
N ALA A 179 9.47 -11.81 18.95
CA ALA A 179 9.91 -11.16 20.18
C ALA A 179 9.60 -12.00 21.45
N ILE A 180 8.80 -13.07 21.34
CA ILE A 180 8.51 -13.98 22.45
C ILE A 180 9.76 -14.79 22.79
N GLY A 181 10.18 -14.77 24.05
CA GLY A 181 11.34 -15.52 24.53
C GLY A 181 11.23 -17.01 24.22
N GLY A 182 12.27 -17.57 23.57
CA GLY A 182 12.35 -18.98 23.19
C GLY A 182 11.89 -19.29 21.76
N VAL A 183 11.28 -18.33 21.06
CA VAL A 183 11.03 -18.41 19.62
C VAL A 183 12.32 -18.11 18.85
N VAL A 184 12.61 -18.92 17.83
CA VAL A 184 13.85 -18.82 17.03
C VAL A 184 13.60 -18.57 15.55
N ALA A 185 12.40 -18.82 15.07
CA ALA A 185 11.96 -18.44 13.72
C ALA A 185 10.44 -18.34 13.67
N VAL A 186 9.92 -17.51 12.77
CA VAL A 186 8.47 -17.34 12.58
C VAL A 186 8.15 -17.27 11.10
N ARG A 187 7.08 -17.95 10.71
CA ARG A 187 6.46 -17.86 9.39
C ARG A 187 5.04 -17.34 9.56
N SER A 188 4.68 -16.29 8.83
CA SER A 188 3.32 -15.75 8.79
C SER A 188 2.86 -15.66 7.33
N ASP A 189 1.89 -16.48 6.96
CA ASP A 189 1.38 -16.65 5.60
C ASP A 189 -0.09 -17.10 5.61
N TRP A 190 -0.56 -17.76 4.55
CA TRP A 190 -1.91 -18.32 4.39
C TRP A 190 -1.91 -19.87 4.36
N GLY A 191 -0.83 -20.51 4.80
CA GLY A 191 -0.68 -21.97 4.79
C GLY A 191 -0.63 -22.60 3.38
N PRO A 192 -0.87 -23.93 3.30
CA PRO A 192 -0.86 -24.62 2.03
C PRO A 192 -2.13 -24.29 1.22
N GLY A 193 -1.96 -23.78 0.02
CA GLY A 193 -3.09 -23.51 -0.88
C GLY A 193 -3.03 -22.14 -1.53
N ALA A 194 -4.21 -21.61 -1.83
CA ALA A 194 -4.35 -20.33 -2.50
C ALA A 194 -3.98 -19.17 -1.57
N PRO A 195 -3.20 -18.18 -2.05
CA PRO A 195 -3.01 -16.93 -1.36
C PRO A 195 -4.35 -16.34 -0.97
N SER A 196 -4.50 -16.05 0.32
CA SER A 196 -5.71 -15.45 0.88
C SER A 196 -5.33 -14.36 1.86
N ASP A 197 -6.05 -13.25 1.77
CA ASP A 197 -5.95 -12.10 2.67
C ASP A 197 -7.10 -12.07 3.70
N GLU A 198 -7.93 -13.12 3.74
CA GLU A 198 -8.98 -13.26 4.76
C GLU A 198 -8.37 -13.55 6.14
N PRO A 199 -8.84 -12.91 7.23
CA PRO A 199 -8.23 -13.06 8.55
C PRO A 199 -8.16 -14.50 9.09
N ASP A 200 -9.19 -15.30 8.86
CA ASP A 200 -9.28 -16.70 9.31
C ASP A 200 -8.51 -17.68 8.42
N ALA A 201 -8.09 -17.25 7.23
CA ALA A 201 -7.20 -18.00 6.35
C ALA A 201 -5.71 -17.81 6.68
N GLN A 202 -5.37 -16.90 7.61
CA GLN A 202 -3.99 -16.66 7.97
C GLN A 202 -3.43 -17.79 8.84
N ARG A 203 -2.14 -18.06 8.68
CA ARG A 203 -1.39 -19.05 9.45
C ARG A 203 -0.11 -18.44 9.99
N VAL A 204 0.17 -18.72 11.26
CA VAL A 204 1.43 -18.40 11.93
C VAL A 204 2.05 -19.70 12.44
N GLU A 205 3.24 -20.01 11.96
CA GLU A 205 4.04 -21.14 12.41
C GLU A 205 5.33 -20.63 13.07
N LEU A 206 5.52 -20.97 14.34
CA LEU A 206 6.70 -20.57 15.10
C LEU A 206 7.60 -21.79 15.40
N ALA A 207 8.91 -21.62 15.21
CA ALA A 207 9.90 -22.57 15.69
C ALA A 207 10.33 -22.16 17.10
N THR A 208 10.28 -23.09 18.07
CA THR A 208 10.63 -22.79 19.46
C THR A 208 11.34 -23.96 20.14
N VAL A 209 12.33 -23.63 20.96
CA VAL A 209 13.01 -24.60 21.85
C VAL A 209 12.20 -24.89 23.12
N GLY A 210 11.14 -24.13 23.38
CA GLY A 210 10.27 -24.32 24.53
C GLY A 210 9.53 -25.65 24.49
N THR A 211 9.42 -26.31 25.64
CA THR A 211 8.69 -27.58 25.79
C THR A 211 7.76 -27.54 27.00
N GLY A 212 6.74 -28.40 27.02
CA GLY A 212 5.83 -28.54 28.17
C GLY A 212 5.15 -27.21 28.55
N VAL A 213 5.29 -26.78 29.81
CA VAL A 213 4.67 -25.54 30.32
C VAL A 213 5.21 -24.29 29.59
N ALA A 214 6.50 -24.27 29.24
CA ALA A 214 7.08 -23.14 28.50
C ALA A 214 6.47 -23.03 27.09
N LEU A 215 6.30 -24.17 26.40
CA LEU A 215 5.63 -24.19 25.10
C LEU A 215 4.19 -23.69 25.21
N ALA A 216 3.44 -24.14 26.22
CA ALA A 216 2.07 -23.69 26.43
C ALA A 216 1.97 -22.17 26.64
N ALA A 217 2.89 -21.59 27.42
CA ALA A 217 2.95 -20.15 27.64
C ALA A 217 3.31 -19.37 26.36
N ILE A 218 4.27 -19.87 25.57
CA ILE A 218 4.64 -19.27 24.27
C ILE A 218 3.44 -19.30 23.32
N MET A 219 2.75 -20.44 23.22
CA MET A 219 1.59 -20.61 22.34
C MET A 219 0.42 -19.70 22.73
N ASP A 220 0.15 -19.53 24.02
CA ASP A 220 -0.92 -18.64 24.51
C ASP A 220 -0.66 -17.17 24.14
N VAL A 221 0.59 -16.69 24.29
CA VAL A 221 0.96 -15.34 23.87
C VAL A 221 0.91 -15.21 22.35
N ALA A 222 1.47 -16.17 21.60
CA ALA A 222 1.47 -16.14 20.15
C ALA A 222 0.03 -16.13 19.57
N GLN A 223 -0.88 -16.91 20.14
CA GLN A 223 -2.30 -16.91 19.78
C GLN A 223 -2.94 -15.55 20.04
N ARG A 224 -2.70 -14.95 21.21
CA ARG A 224 -3.27 -13.64 21.55
C ARG A 224 -2.78 -12.54 20.60
N GLU A 225 -1.48 -12.47 20.35
CA GLU A 225 -0.88 -11.49 19.44
C GLU A 225 -1.40 -11.67 18.01
N THR A 226 -1.48 -12.91 17.54
CA THR A 226 -1.97 -13.22 16.19
C THR A 226 -3.46 -12.90 16.05
N HIS A 227 -4.31 -13.37 16.98
CA HIS A 227 -5.76 -13.17 16.91
C HIS A 227 -6.21 -11.73 17.16
N GLY A 228 -5.35 -10.91 17.76
CA GLY A 228 -5.57 -9.46 17.86
C GLY A 228 -5.56 -8.76 16.48
N VAL A 229 -4.85 -9.33 15.51
CA VAL A 229 -4.73 -8.79 14.14
C VAL A 229 -5.55 -9.61 13.14
N PHE A 230 -5.45 -10.93 13.22
CA PHE A 230 -6.15 -11.89 12.35
C PHE A 230 -7.04 -12.83 13.17
N PRO A 231 -8.28 -12.41 13.48
CA PRO A 231 -9.22 -13.25 14.20
C PRO A 231 -9.48 -14.57 13.44
N GLY A 232 -9.32 -15.70 14.12
CA GLY A 232 -9.54 -17.03 13.53
C GLY A 232 -8.32 -17.66 12.88
N ALA A 233 -7.19 -16.95 12.77
CA ALA A 233 -5.96 -17.47 12.19
C ALA A 233 -5.44 -18.74 12.91
N GLU A 234 -4.82 -19.64 12.15
CA GLU A 234 -4.18 -20.83 12.69
C GLU A 234 -2.82 -20.49 13.30
N VAL A 235 -2.54 -20.95 14.52
CA VAL A 235 -1.23 -20.78 15.18
C VAL A 235 -0.68 -22.14 15.57
N THR A 236 0.50 -22.47 15.02
CA THR A 236 1.16 -23.76 15.23
C THR A 236 2.61 -23.58 15.67
N SER A 237 3.17 -24.61 16.30
CA SER A 237 4.59 -24.66 16.64
C SER A 237 5.28 -25.87 16.05
N ARG A 238 6.58 -25.72 15.80
CA ARG A 238 7.48 -26.81 15.44
C ARG A 238 8.77 -26.75 16.24
N GLN A 239 9.47 -27.87 16.32
CA GLN A 239 10.83 -27.88 16.83
C GLN A 239 11.79 -27.26 15.81
N PRO A 240 12.85 -26.55 16.26
CA PRO A 240 13.92 -26.11 15.38
C PRO A 240 14.65 -27.33 14.80
N SER A 241 14.97 -27.25 13.51
CA SER A 241 15.74 -28.24 12.76
C SER A 241 17.24 -28.01 12.91
#